data_AF-A0A536AD83-F1
#
_entry.id   AF-A0A536AD83-F1
#
_cell.length_a   1.000
_cell.length_b   1.000
_cell.length_c   1.000
_cell.angle_alpha   90.00
_cell.angle_beta   90.00
_cell.angle_gamma   90.00
#
_symmetry.space_group_name_H-M   'P 1'
#
loop_
_entity.id
_entity.type
_entity.pdbx_description
1 polymer ?
#
loop_
_entity_poly.entity_id
_entity_poly.type
_entity_poly.pdbx_seq_one_letter_code
_entity_poly.pdbx_strand_id
1 'polypeptide(L)'
;KVFQSKIHSYRDLPLRIGELGTVYRYERGGTLHGMLRVRGFTQDDSHIFCSWQQAQEEIGKVFDLALEFLGVFGYTEPSIYLSTRPQKRLGSDELWDKAEEALRTALGIREVPYKIDEGGGVFYAPKIDIKVHDAIGREWQGATVQIDLNLPERFDVTFVNDKGERERAVMIHRVLFGSLERFVGEEVASRRLPRPSRRAGRRLAQPREGSAAAQGELHARRRR
;
A
#
# COMPACT_ATOMS: atom_id res chain seq x y z
N LYS A 1 0.00 19.04 -10.98
CA LYS A 1 1.33 18.94 -10.33
C LYS A 1 1.19 19.40 -8.87
N VAL A 2 1.06 18.50 -7.91
CA VAL A 2 0.76 18.86 -6.51
C VAL A 2 2.00 19.40 -5.79
N PHE A 3 3.12 18.66 -5.80
CA PHE A 3 4.39 19.12 -5.20
C PHE A 3 4.82 20.47 -5.78
N GLN A 4 4.92 20.58 -7.11
CA GLN A 4 5.41 21.80 -7.77
C GLN A 4 4.41 22.98 -7.78
N SER A 5 3.27 22.88 -7.10
CA SER A 5 2.32 24.00 -6.99
C SER A 5 2.86 25.16 -6.16
N LYS A 6 3.88 24.90 -5.31
CA LYS A 6 4.61 25.89 -4.52
C LYS A 6 6.09 25.54 -4.46
N ILE A 7 6.92 26.53 -4.12
CA ILE A 7 8.32 26.31 -3.76
C ILE A 7 8.35 25.73 -2.34
N HIS A 8 9.18 24.70 -2.13
CA HIS A 8 9.38 24.08 -0.82
C HIS A 8 10.77 24.38 -0.29
N SER A 9 10.86 24.64 1.02
CA SER A 9 12.10 24.70 1.78
C SER A 9 12.41 23.33 2.38
N TYR A 10 13.67 23.09 2.74
CA TYR A 10 14.08 21.93 3.54
C TYR A 10 13.26 21.77 4.83
N ARG A 11 12.71 22.87 5.38
CA ARG A 11 11.83 22.87 6.57
C ARG A 11 10.44 22.32 6.30
N ASP A 12 9.99 22.31 5.05
CA ASP A 12 8.71 21.74 4.64
C ASP A 12 8.81 20.21 4.43
N LEU A 13 10.02 19.66 4.45
CA LEU A 13 10.29 18.23 4.26
C LEU A 13 10.43 17.52 5.61
N PRO A 14 9.97 16.26 5.72
CA PRO A 14 9.38 15.43 4.67
C PRO A 14 7.92 15.77 4.36
N LEU A 15 7.59 15.96 3.08
CA LEU A 15 6.23 16.18 2.61
C LEU A 15 5.60 14.86 2.17
N ARG A 16 4.48 14.47 2.78
CA ARG A 16 3.80 13.20 2.51
C ARG A 16 2.44 13.46 1.84
N ILE A 17 2.23 12.88 0.67
CA ILE A 17 1.00 13.02 -0.11
C ILE A 17 0.43 11.63 -0.33
N GLY A 18 -0.75 11.35 0.23
CA GLY A 18 -1.48 10.09 0.04
C GLY A 18 -2.76 10.29 -0.76
N GLU A 19 -3.13 9.30 -1.55
CA GLU A 19 -4.37 9.26 -2.33
C GLU A 19 -4.94 7.83 -2.33
N LEU A 20 -6.27 7.71 -2.30
CA LEU A 20 -6.95 6.50 -2.74
C LEU A 20 -7.18 6.59 -4.26
N GLY A 21 -6.13 6.31 -5.02
CA GLY A 21 -6.10 6.51 -6.46
C GLY A 21 -6.70 5.32 -7.21
N THR A 22 -7.80 5.55 -7.93
CA THR A 22 -8.34 4.53 -8.85
C THR A 22 -7.58 4.56 -10.17
N VAL A 23 -6.95 3.43 -10.49
CA VAL A 23 -6.18 3.24 -11.72
C VAL A 23 -6.78 2.13 -12.57
N TYR A 24 -6.52 2.20 -13.88
CA TYR A 24 -6.98 1.21 -14.84
C TYR A 24 -5.80 0.59 -15.58
N ARG A 25 -5.76 -0.73 -15.65
CA ARG A 25 -4.80 -1.50 -16.44
C ARG A 25 -5.53 -2.35 -17.47
N TYR A 26 -5.04 -2.30 -18.70
CA TYR A 26 -5.57 -3.17 -19.76
C TYR A 26 -5.02 -4.59 -19.61
N GLU A 27 -5.62 -5.34 -18.69
CA GLU A 27 -5.34 -6.76 -18.48
C GLU A 27 -6.04 -7.62 -19.55
N ARG A 28 -5.35 -8.68 -19.99
CA ARG A 28 -5.90 -9.65 -20.96
C ARG A 28 -7.13 -10.33 -20.34
N GLY A 29 -8.18 -10.54 -21.14
CA GLY A 29 -9.45 -11.08 -20.62
C GLY A 29 -9.31 -12.42 -19.88
N GLY A 30 -8.43 -13.30 -20.38
CA GLY A 30 -8.17 -14.61 -19.76
C GLY A 30 -7.34 -14.59 -18.48
N THR A 31 -6.86 -13.43 -18.02
CA THR A 31 -6.06 -13.33 -16.79
C THR A 31 -6.81 -12.74 -15.61
N LEU A 32 -8.06 -12.31 -15.81
CA LEU A 32 -8.89 -11.75 -14.73
C LEU A 32 -9.31 -12.85 -13.75
N HIS A 33 -9.28 -12.53 -12.46
CA HIS A 33 -9.61 -13.52 -11.42
C HIS A 33 -10.18 -12.85 -10.17
N GLY A 34 -11.51 -12.95 -10.00
CA GLY A 34 -12.23 -12.44 -8.83
C GLY A 34 -11.81 -11.00 -8.51
N MET A 35 -11.40 -10.78 -7.25
CA MET A 35 -10.83 -9.49 -6.79
C MET A 35 -9.29 -9.46 -6.81
N LEU A 36 -8.64 -10.61 -7.05
CA LEU A 36 -7.17 -10.72 -7.03
C LEU A 36 -6.52 -10.12 -8.29
N ARG A 37 -7.25 -10.10 -9.42
CA ARG A 37 -6.77 -9.52 -10.68
C ARG A 37 -7.92 -8.90 -11.47
N VAL A 38 -7.98 -7.57 -11.47
CA VAL A 38 -9.03 -6.74 -12.05
C VAL A 38 -8.46 -5.67 -12.98
N ARG A 39 -9.30 -5.07 -13.82
CA ARG A 39 -8.89 -3.98 -14.73
C ARG A 39 -8.92 -2.59 -14.11
N GLY A 40 -9.82 -2.36 -13.16
CA GLY A 40 -9.91 -1.13 -12.39
C GLY A 40 -9.73 -1.47 -10.92
N PHE A 41 -8.81 -0.78 -10.26
CA PHE A 41 -8.53 -1.00 -8.85
C PHE A 41 -8.09 0.29 -8.17
N THR A 42 -8.29 0.36 -6.86
CA THR A 42 -7.93 1.52 -6.04
C THR A 42 -6.73 1.17 -5.17
N GLN A 43 -5.69 2.00 -5.24
CA GLN A 43 -4.48 1.85 -4.44
C GLN A 43 -4.43 2.92 -3.36
N ASP A 44 -3.92 2.57 -2.17
CA ASP A 44 -3.58 3.53 -1.12
C ASP A 44 -2.22 4.18 -1.36
N ASP A 45 -2.03 4.66 -2.58
CA ASP A 45 -0.75 5.15 -3.06
C ASP A 45 -0.33 6.41 -2.31
N SER A 46 0.94 6.47 -1.94
CA SER A 46 1.49 7.58 -1.18
C SER A 46 2.91 7.89 -1.65
N HIS A 47 3.16 9.17 -1.82
CA HIS A 47 4.43 9.74 -2.27
C HIS A 47 5.00 10.61 -1.15
N ILE A 48 6.20 10.28 -0.70
CA ILE A 48 6.94 11.05 0.30
C ILE A 48 8.11 11.73 -0.39
N PHE A 49 8.15 13.05 -0.28
CA PHE A 49 9.23 13.89 -0.77
C PHE A 49 10.11 14.28 0.40
N CYS A 50 11.40 13.99 0.32
CA CYS A 50 12.35 14.25 1.39
C CYS A 50 13.76 14.50 0.84
N SER A 51 14.69 14.94 1.70
CA SER A 51 16.10 14.97 1.34
C SER A 51 16.73 13.58 1.46
N TRP A 52 17.90 13.37 0.86
CA TRP A 52 18.64 12.11 1.04
C TRP A 52 19.04 11.84 2.49
N GLN A 53 19.23 12.88 3.29
CA GLN A 53 19.53 12.75 4.73
C GLN A 53 18.32 12.22 5.51
N GLN A 54 17.11 12.59 5.08
CA GLN A 54 15.85 12.15 5.69
C GLN A 54 15.35 10.80 5.15
N ALA A 55 15.76 10.42 3.94
CA ALA A 55 15.21 9.26 3.23
C ALA A 55 15.31 7.95 4.02
N GLN A 56 16.46 7.69 4.66
CA GLN A 56 16.66 6.47 5.44
C GLN A 56 15.67 6.36 6.60
N GLU A 57 15.48 7.45 7.36
CA GLU A 57 14.56 7.50 8.49
C GLU A 57 13.10 7.32 8.01
N GLU A 58 12.73 7.96 6.90
CA GLU A 58 11.38 7.87 6.34
C GLU A 58 11.06 6.48 5.80
N ILE A 59 12.00 5.82 5.10
CA ILE A 59 11.86 4.41 4.69
C ILE A 59 11.57 3.55 5.91
N GLY A 60 12.33 3.78 6.98
CA GLY A 60 12.17 3.06 8.22
C GLY A 60 10.79 3.24 8.85
N LYS A 61 10.32 4.48 9.01
CA LYS A 61 8.98 4.77 9.56
C LYS A 61 7.87 4.15 8.72
N VAL A 62 8.00 4.18 7.40
CA VAL A 62 7.02 3.55 6.50
C VAL A 62 7.04 2.03 6.65
N PHE A 63 8.21 1.42 6.78
CA PHE A 63 8.35 0.00 7.02
C PHE A 63 7.69 -0.41 8.34
N ASP A 64 7.94 0.34 9.42
CA ASP A 64 7.32 0.07 10.73
C ASP A 64 5.79 0.19 10.67
N LEU A 65 5.30 1.24 10.00
CA LEU A 65 3.87 1.42 9.74
C LEU A 65 3.28 0.24 8.97
N ALA A 66 3.99 -0.28 7.97
CA ALA A 66 3.53 -1.42 7.19
C ALA A 66 3.45 -2.69 8.03
N LEU A 67 4.41 -2.95 8.92
CA LEU A 67 4.35 -4.10 9.83
C LEU A 67 3.22 -3.96 10.87
N GLU A 68 3.06 -2.77 11.45
CA GLU A 68 1.95 -2.50 12.39
C GLU A 68 0.60 -2.71 11.69
N PHE A 69 0.45 -2.14 10.50
CA PHE A 69 -0.74 -2.27 9.68
C PHE A 69 -1.07 -3.75 9.39
N LEU A 70 -0.09 -4.53 8.92
CA LEU A 70 -0.27 -5.95 8.66
C LEU A 70 -0.60 -6.75 9.93
N GLY A 71 0.00 -6.38 11.07
CA GLY A 71 -0.28 -6.97 12.38
C GLY A 71 -1.74 -6.78 12.82
N VAL A 72 -2.35 -5.65 12.52
CA VAL A 72 -3.80 -5.39 12.80
C VAL A 72 -4.70 -6.39 12.07
N PHE A 73 -4.30 -6.87 10.89
CA PHE A 73 -5.04 -7.88 10.12
C PHE A 73 -4.63 -9.32 10.46
N GLY A 74 -3.71 -9.51 11.40
CA GLY A 74 -3.26 -10.82 11.86
C GLY A 74 -2.14 -11.45 11.02
N TYR A 75 -1.48 -10.69 10.15
CA TYR A 75 -0.27 -11.13 9.44
C TYR A 75 0.96 -10.89 10.32
N THR A 76 1.35 -11.90 11.11
CA THR A 76 2.42 -11.76 12.11
C THR A 76 3.81 -12.15 11.60
N GLU A 77 3.89 -12.90 10.51
CA GLU A 77 5.16 -13.42 9.96
C GLU A 77 5.27 -13.14 8.45
N PRO A 78 5.33 -11.87 8.03
CA PRO A 78 5.51 -11.56 6.62
C PRO A 78 6.92 -11.93 6.13
N SER A 79 7.03 -12.36 4.88
CA SER A 79 8.32 -12.53 4.21
C SER A 79 8.79 -11.20 3.63
N ILE A 80 10.02 -10.79 3.94
CA ILE A 80 10.57 -9.51 3.50
C ILE A 80 11.63 -9.73 2.43
N TYR A 81 11.52 -8.98 1.35
CA TYR A 81 12.44 -9.03 0.22
C TYR A 81 13.02 -7.65 -0.07
N LEU A 82 14.33 -7.58 -0.27
CA LEU A 82 15.01 -6.43 -0.85
C LEU A 82 15.22 -6.69 -2.33
N SER A 83 14.38 -6.07 -3.16
CA SER A 83 14.40 -6.20 -4.60
C SER A 83 15.34 -5.17 -5.22
N THR A 84 16.43 -5.67 -5.80
CA THR A 84 17.55 -4.84 -6.31
C THR A 84 17.40 -4.52 -7.78
N ARG A 85 18.31 -3.69 -8.30
CA ARG A 85 18.30 -3.17 -9.67
C ARG A 85 18.17 -4.27 -10.74
N PRO A 86 17.26 -4.13 -11.70
CA PRO A 86 17.20 -5.01 -12.87
C PRO A 86 18.33 -4.69 -13.86
N GLN A 87 18.53 -5.58 -14.84
CA GLN A 87 19.49 -5.38 -15.92
C GLN A 87 19.15 -4.16 -16.79
N LYS A 88 17.85 -3.94 -17.07
CA LYS A 88 17.36 -2.76 -17.80
C LYS A 88 16.80 -1.75 -16.80
N ARG A 89 17.54 -0.66 -16.59
CA ARG A 89 17.21 0.36 -15.59
C ARG A 89 17.44 1.79 -16.11
N LEU A 90 16.75 2.74 -15.48
CA LEU A 90 16.94 4.18 -15.63
C LEU A 90 17.77 4.72 -14.46
N GLY A 91 18.43 5.87 -14.66
CA GLY A 91 19.29 6.48 -13.65
C GLY A 91 20.72 5.94 -13.67
N SER A 92 21.61 6.61 -12.93
CA SER A 92 23.02 6.24 -12.85
C SER A 92 23.27 5.16 -11.80
N ASP A 93 24.39 4.44 -11.92
CA ASP A 93 24.73 3.36 -10.99
C ASP A 93 24.97 3.88 -9.58
N GLU A 94 25.53 5.08 -9.43
CA GLU A 94 25.75 5.72 -8.13
C GLU A 94 24.43 6.03 -7.42
N LEU A 95 23.40 6.41 -8.19
CA LEU A 95 22.08 6.70 -7.64
C LEU A 95 21.39 5.42 -7.17
N TRP A 96 21.55 4.33 -7.92
CA TRP A 96 21.09 3.00 -7.52
C TRP A 96 21.83 2.47 -6.30
N ASP A 97 23.15 2.64 -6.23
CA ASP A 97 23.96 2.25 -5.07
C ASP A 97 23.44 2.94 -3.81
N LYS A 98 23.21 4.26 -3.91
CA LYS A 98 22.68 5.06 -2.82
C LYS A 98 21.28 4.63 -2.38
N ALA A 99 20.41 4.32 -3.34
CA ALA A 99 19.04 3.90 -3.08
C ALA A 99 18.97 2.51 -2.44
N GLU A 100 19.71 1.54 -2.97
CA GLU A 100 19.80 0.19 -2.42
C GLU A 100 20.43 0.21 -1.02
N GLU A 101 21.45 1.03 -0.80
CA GLU A 101 22.08 1.16 0.51
C GLU A 101 21.14 1.79 1.54
N ALA A 102 20.34 2.78 1.14
CA ALA A 102 19.32 3.38 2.02
C ALA A 102 18.29 2.35 2.47
N LEU A 103 17.81 1.49 1.56
CA LEU A 103 16.89 0.40 1.88
C LEU A 103 17.55 -0.67 2.76
N ARG A 104 18.79 -1.07 2.43
CA ARG A 104 19.58 -2.05 3.18
C ARG A 104 19.82 -1.58 4.62
N THR A 105 20.25 -0.34 4.79
CA THR A 105 20.47 0.28 6.09
C THR A 105 19.19 0.35 6.90
N ALA A 106 18.06 0.72 6.28
CA ALA A 106 16.77 0.77 6.97
C ALA A 106 16.32 -0.59 7.53
N LEU A 107 16.56 -1.67 6.78
CA LEU A 107 16.33 -3.05 7.24
C LEU A 107 17.36 -3.50 8.29
N GLY A 108 18.64 -3.15 8.10
CA GLY A 108 19.74 -3.52 8.98
C GLY A 108 19.61 -2.92 10.38
N ILE A 109 19.23 -1.64 10.49
CA ILE A 109 18.99 -0.96 11.78
C ILE A 109 17.86 -1.64 12.58
N ARG A 110 16.89 -2.23 11.88
CA ARG A 110 15.75 -2.93 12.51
C ARG A 110 16.05 -4.40 12.79
N GLU A 111 17.24 -4.88 12.43
CA GLU A 111 17.65 -6.27 12.58
C GLU A 111 16.68 -7.27 11.95
N VAL A 112 16.02 -6.84 10.86
CA VAL A 112 14.98 -7.63 10.21
C VAL A 112 15.60 -8.64 9.25
N PRO A 113 15.25 -9.93 9.34
CA PRO A 113 15.66 -10.91 8.34
C PRO A 113 14.94 -10.63 7.01
N TYR A 114 15.70 -10.53 5.92
CA TYR A 114 15.16 -10.37 4.58
C TYR A 114 15.93 -11.22 3.56
N LYS A 115 15.29 -11.50 2.44
CA LYS A 115 15.90 -12.14 1.27
C LYS A 115 16.26 -11.10 0.21
N ILE A 116 17.34 -11.30 -0.51
CA ILE A 116 17.66 -10.49 -1.69
C ILE A 116 16.92 -11.08 -2.88
N ASP A 117 16.17 -10.24 -3.59
CA ASP A 117 15.51 -10.57 -4.85
C ASP A 117 16.25 -9.86 -5.99
N GLU A 118 17.27 -10.55 -6.52
CA GLU A 118 18.19 -9.99 -7.50
C GLU A 118 17.47 -9.60 -8.79
N GLY A 119 17.47 -8.30 -9.11
CA GLY A 119 16.79 -7.78 -10.29
C GLY A 119 15.26 -7.75 -10.19
N GLY A 120 14.69 -8.01 -9.02
CA GLY A 120 13.24 -7.91 -8.76
C GLY A 120 12.73 -6.47 -8.65
N GLY A 121 13.63 -5.48 -8.62
CA GLY A 121 13.29 -4.07 -8.65
C GLY A 121 12.59 -3.69 -9.96
N VAL A 122 11.82 -2.61 -9.92
CA VAL A 122 11.26 -2.04 -11.16
C VAL A 122 12.33 -1.23 -11.87
N PHE A 123 12.18 -0.99 -13.17
CA PHE A 123 13.22 -0.34 -13.99
C PHE A 123 13.65 1.07 -13.51
N TYR A 124 12.92 1.68 -12.58
CA TYR A 124 13.18 3.02 -12.04
C TYR A 124 13.37 3.06 -10.52
N ALA A 125 13.28 1.93 -9.81
CA ALA A 125 13.32 1.92 -8.35
C ALA A 125 13.72 0.56 -7.75
N PRO A 126 14.64 0.52 -6.77
CA PRO A 126 14.75 -0.60 -5.85
C PRO A 126 13.61 -0.49 -4.81
N LYS A 127 13.26 -1.62 -4.20
CA LYS A 127 12.13 -1.66 -3.26
C LYS A 127 12.28 -2.72 -2.17
N ILE A 128 11.61 -2.46 -1.05
CA ILE A 128 11.30 -3.44 -0.03
C ILE A 128 9.90 -3.96 -0.32
N ASP A 129 9.79 -5.27 -0.54
CA ASP A 129 8.52 -5.97 -0.69
C ASP A 129 8.21 -6.74 0.59
N ILE A 130 7.03 -6.49 1.16
CA ILE A 130 6.52 -7.19 2.33
C ILE A 130 5.42 -8.13 1.83
N LYS A 131 5.72 -9.43 1.80
CA LYS A 131 4.81 -10.46 1.33
C LYS A 131 4.09 -11.13 2.49
N VAL A 132 2.78 -11.32 2.33
CA VAL A 132 1.92 -11.99 3.31
C VAL A 132 1.62 -13.42 2.85
N HIS A 133 1.31 -14.30 3.80
CA HIS A 133 0.97 -15.69 3.53
C HIS A 133 -0.53 -15.91 3.69
N ASP A 134 -1.14 -16.65 2.76
CA ASP A 134 -2.52 -17.09 2.92
C ASP A 134 -2.64 -18.36 3.79
N ALA A 135 -3.88 -18.81 4.02
CA ALA A 135 -4.18 -19.95 4.87
C ALA A 135 -3.57 -21.29 4.42
N ILE A 136 -3.10 -21.38 3.17
CA ILE A 136 -2.46 -22.57 2.60
C ILE A 136 -0.97 -22.34 2.30
N GLY A 137 -0.40 -21.22 2.75
CA GLY A 137 1.03 -20.91 2.65
C GLY A 137 1.48 -20.34 1.32
N ARG A 138 0.57 -19.79 0.49
CA ARG A 138 0.98 -19.05 -0.71
C ARG A 138 1.40 -17.63 -0.34
N GLU A 139 2.52 -17.18 -0.92
CA GLU A 139 2.98 -15.80 -0.79
C GLU A 139 2.19 -14.87 -1.71
N TRP A 140 1.69 -13.78 -1.13
CA TRP A 140 1.02 -12.70 -1.81
C TRP A 140 1.78 -11.39 -1.59
N GLN A 141 1.81 -10.55 -2.62
CA GLN A 141 2.39 -9.23 -2.55
C GLN A 141 1.51 -8.34 -1.66
N GLY A 142 2.05 -7.88 -0.54
CA GLY A 142 1.42 -6.90 0.34
C GLY A 142 2.05 -5.53 0.16
N ALA A 143 2.41 -4.91 1.28
CA ALA A 143 2.97 -3.57 1.35
C ALA A 143 4.32 -3.45 0.62
N THR A 144 4.58 -2.25 0.09
CA THR A 144 5.84 -1.93 -0.60
C THR A 144 6.37 -0.56 -0.21
N VAL A 145 7.69 -0.44 -0.20
CA VAL A 145 8.42 0.84 -0.04
C VAL A 145 9.48 0.90 -1.12
N GLN A 146 9.42 1.91 -1.99
CA GLN A 146 10.31 2.02 -3.15
C GLN A 146 10.87 3.44 -3.27
N ILE A 147 12.13 3.57 -3.71
CA ILE A 147 12.75 4.87 -3.98
C ILE A 147 12.74 5.11 -5.49
N ASP A 148 11.95 6.07 -5.95
CA ASP A 148 11.86 6.40 -7.37
C ASP A 148 13.01 7.30 -7.81
N LEU A 149 13.78 6.79 -8.77
CA LEU A 149 14.98 7.43 -9.30
C LEU A 149 14.72 8.19 -10.61
N ASN A 150 13.50 8.14 -11.14
CA ASN A 150 13.15 8.65 -12.46
C ASN A 150 12.25 9.88 -12.39
N LEU A 151 11.15 9.83 -11.64
CA LEU A 151 10.16 10.91 -11.61
C LEU A 151 10.71 12.22 -11.02
N PRO A 152 11.54 12.21 -9.96
CA PRO A 152 12.14 13.44 -9.47
C PRO A 152 13.02 14.16 -10.50
N GLU A 153 13.78 13.41 -11.29
CA GLU A 153 14.61 13.94 -12.37
C GLU A 153 13.73 14.42 -13.53
N ARG A 154 12.83 13.57 -14.01
CA ARG A 154 11.98 13.84 -15.16
C ARG A 154 11.08 15.07 -14.98
N PHE A 155 10.59 15.30 -13.75
CA PHE A 155 9.73 16.44 -13.46
C PHE A 155 10.46 17.63 -12.85
N ASP A 156 11.78 17.55 -12.65
CA ASP A 156 12.58 18.55 -11.94
C ASP A 156 11.99 18.93 -10.57
N VAL A 157 11.78 17.91 -9.74
CA VAL A 157 11.24 18.04 -8.39
C VAL A 157 12.34 18.51 -7.46
N THR A 158 12.37 19.82 -7.15
CA THR A 158 13.41 20.44 -6.33
C THR A 158 12.85 21.18 -5.12
N PHE A 159 13.68 21.32 -4.09
CA PHE A 159 13.44 22.13 -2.90
C PHE A 159 14.66 23.02 -2.62
N VAL A 160 14.49 24.04 -1.78
CA VAL A 160 15.59 24.92 -1.35
C VAL A 160 16.19 24.38 -0.06
N ASN A 161 17.48 24.01 -0.10
CA ASN A 161 18.20 23.49 1.07
C ASN A 161 18.55 24.60 2.09
N ASP A 162 19.19 24.23 3.19
CA ASP A 162 19.60 25.14 4.27
C ASP A 162 20.65 26.19 3.83
N LYS A 163 21.36 25.91 2.73
CA LYS A 163 22.31 26.83 2.09
C LYS A 163 21.67 27.76 1.06
N GLY A 164 20.37 27.63 0.81
CA GLY A 164 19.66 28.41 -0.21
C GLY A 164 19.83 27.87 -1.64
N GLU A 165 20.43 26.69 -1.80
CA GLU A 165 20.65 26.05 -3.11
C GLU A 165 19.45 25.15 -3.46
N ARG A 166 19.21 24.98 -4.76
CA ARG A 166 18.19 24.04 -5.23
C ARG A 166 18.75 22.62 -5.23
N GLU A 167 18.11 21.75 -4.46
CA GLU A 167 18.43 20.32 -4.40
C GLU A 167 17.24 19.50 -4.89
N ARG A 168 17.54 18.36 -5.54
CA ARG A 168 16.50 17.43 -6.02
C ARG A 168 15.96 16.62 -4.85
N ALA A 169 14.64 16.55 -4.73
CA ALA A 169 13.99 15.74 -3.70
C ALA A 169 14.10 14.25 -4.03
N VAL A 170 14.25 13.42 -3.00
CA VAL A 170 14.00 11.98 -3.06
C VAL A 170 12.50 11.76 -3.03
N MET A 171 12.00 10.88 -3.91
CA MET A 171 10.60 10.46 -3.90
C MET A 171 10.52 9.00 -3.47
N ILE A 172 9.91 8.76 -2.32
CA ILE A 172 9.61 7.41 -1.83
C ILE A 172 8.14 7.14 -2.15
N HIS A 173 7.87 6.06 -2.89
CA HIS A 173 6.50 5.57 -3.04
C HIS A 173 6.26 4.47 -2.01
N ARG A 174 5.07 4.49 -1.43
CA ARG A 174 4.68 3.46 -0.49
C ARG A 174 3.21 3.13 -0.63
N VAL A 175 2.93 1.85 -0.46
CA VAL A 175 1.59 1.28 -0.53
C VAL A 175 1.47 0.28 0.60
N LEU A 176 0.37 0.29 1.35
CA LEU A 176 0.16 -0.63 2.49
C LEU A 176 -0.80 -1.76 2.11
N PHE A 177 -1.95 -1.42 1.51
CA PHE A 177 -2.94 -2.41 1.06
C PHE A 177 -2.55 -3.05 -0.28
N GLY A 178 -1.86 -2.29 -1.13
CA GLY A 178 -1.61 -2.66 -2.52
C GLY A 178 -2.75 -2.15 -3.39
N SER A 179 -3.64 -3.06 -3.77
CA SER A 179 -4.97 -2.73 -4.28
C SER A 179 -5.97 -3.11 -3.20
N LEU A 180 -6.94 -2.23 -2.92
CA LEU A 180 -8.00 -2.52 -1.97
C LEU A 180 -8.79 -3.77 -2.36
N GLU A 181 -9.09 -3.94 -3.64
CA GLU A 181 -9.79 -5.10 -4.18
C GLU A 181 -9.00 -6.38 -3.92
N ARG A 182 -7.70 -6.35 -4.25
CA ARG A 182 -6.81 -7.49 -4.03
C ARG A 182 -6.68 -7.83 -2.55
N PHE A 183 -6.50 -6.82 -1.70
CA PHE A 183 -6.39 -6.98 -0.26
C PHE A 183 -7.65 -7.63 0.33
N VAL A 184 -8.84 -7.19 -0.07
CA VAL A 184 -10.10 -7.83 0.35
C VAL A 184 -10.18 -9.28 -0.16
N GLY A 185 -9.72 -9.55 -1.38
CA GLY A 185 -9.65 -10.91 -1.91
C GLY A 185 -8.73 -11.82 -1.11
N GLU A 186 -7.57 -11.29 -0.70
CA GLU A 186 -6.59 -11.99 0.14
C GLU A 186 -7.14 -12.21 1.55
N GLU A 187 -7.78 -11.22 2.17
CA GLU A 187 -8.44 -11.35 3.47
C GLU A 187 -9.51 -12.44 3.50
N VAL A 188 -10.31 -12.55 2.43
CA VAL A 188 -11.33 -13.62 2.33
C VAL A 188 -10.67 -14.99 2.17
N ALA A 189 -9.53 -15.07 1.48
CA ALA A 189 -8.80 -16.32 1.28
C ALA A 189 -7.97 -16.73 2.50
N SER A 190 -7.46 -15.78 3.28
CA SER A 190 -6.61 -16.00 4.46
C SER A 190 -7.44 -16.34 5.71
N ARG A 191 -8.66 -15.81 5.80
CA ARG A 191 -9.60 -16.21 6.85
C ARG A 191 -10.08 -17.63 6.57
N ARG A 192 -9.70 -18.58 7.43
CA ARG A 192 -10.41 -19.86 7.53
C ARG A 192 -11.88 -19.55 7.75
N LEU A 193 -12.71 -19.68 6.72
CA LEU A 193 -14.15 -19.76 6.91
C LEU A 193 -14.36 -20.83 8.00
N PRO A 194 -15.04 -20.52 9.12
CA PRO A 194 -15.33 -21.56 10.09
C PRO A 194 -16.03 -22.68 9.32
N ARG A 195 -15.44 -23.89 9.34
CA ARG A 195 -16.15 -25.08 8.86
C ARG A 195 -17.53 -25.02 9.50
N PRO A 196 -18.64 -25.18 8.76
CA PRO A 196 -19.95 -25.19 9.37
C PRO A 196 -19.89 -26.31 10.41
N SER A 197 -19.83 -25.92 11.69
CA SER A 197 -19.91 -26.91 12.74
C SER A 197 -21.27 -27.57 12.54
N ARG A 198 -21.33 -28.90 12.58
CA ARG A 198 -22.62 -29.63 12.62
C ARG A 198 -23.49 -29.23 13.84
N ARG A 199 -23.06 -28.23 14.63
CA ARG A 199 -23.76 -27.61 15.76
C ARG A 199 -24.01 -26.10 15.59
N ALA A 200 -23.95 -25.55 14.39
CA ALA A 200 -24.55 -24.26 14.12
C ALA A 200 -26.07 -24.45 13.97
N GLY A 201 -26.77 -24.56 15.11
CA GLY A 201 -28.20 -24.31 15.15
C GLY A 201 -28.45 -22.96 14.48
N ARG A 202 -29.23 -22.97 13.39
CA ARG A 202 -29.63 -21.77 12.65
C ARG A 202 -30.00 -20.67 13.64
N ARG A 203 -29.16 -19.64 13.79
CA ARG A 203 -29.69 -18.33 14.15
C ARG A 203 -30.32 -17.79 12.87
N LEU A 204 -31.55 -18.24 12.61
CA LEU A 204 -32.47 -17.50 11.78
C LEU A 204 -32.54 -16.10 12.39
N ALA A 205 -32.17 -15.09 11.60
CA ALA A 205 -32.54 -13.73 11.93
C ALA A 205 -34.08 -13.73 12.05
N GLN A 206 -34.58 -13.60 13.27
CA GLN A 206 -36.03 -13.43 13.45
C GLN A 206 -36.40 -12.11 12.77
N PRO A 207 -37.38 -12.13 11.85
CA PRO A 207 -37.92 -10.88 11.34
C PRO A 207 -38.51 -10.14 12.55
N ARG A 208 -38.10 -8.87 12.73
CA ARG A 208 -38.73 -8.01 13.72
C ARG A 208 -40.21 -7.92 13.35
N GLU A 209 -41.08 -8.44 14.20
CA GLU A 209 -42.51 -8.18 14.12
C GLU A 209 -42.70 -6.67 14.29
N GLY A 210 -42.92 -6.00 13.16
CA GLY A 210 -43.39 -4.63 13.16
C GLY A 210 -44.78 -4.62 13.79
N SER A 211 -44.89 -3.84 14.87
CA SER A 211 -46.13 -3.42 15.54
C SER A 211 -47.34 -3.42 14.60
N ALA A 212 -48.21 -4.42 14.76
CA ALA A 212 -49.55 -4.48 14.18
C ALA A 212 -50.56 -3.63 15.00
N ALA A 213 -50.11 -2.55 15.65
CA ALA A 213 -50.93 -1.72 16.52
C ALA A 213 -50.75 -0.22 16.19
N ALA A 214 -50.97 0.17 14.93
CA ALA A 214 -51.10 1.59 14.56
C ALA A 214 -51.81 1.85 13.20
N GLN A 215 -52.66 0.94 12.72
CA GLN A 215 -53.45 1.15 11.48
C GLN A 215 -54.96 0.88 11.62
N GLY A 216 -55.47 0.85 12.86
CA GLY A 216 -56.89 0.63 13.14
C GLY A 216 -57.74 1.89 13.36
N GLU A 217 -57.16 3.07 13.57
CA GLU A 217 -57.92 4.25 14.06
C GLU A 217 -58.04 5.44 13.09
N LEU A 218 -57.67 5.27 11.81
CA LEU A 218 -57.88 6.33 10.81
C LEU A 218 -59.06 6.10 9.85
N HIS A 219 -59.87 5.06 10.05
CA HIS A 219 -61.01 4.72 9.18
C HIS A 219 -62.41 4.84 9.80
N ALA A 220 -62.55 5.48 10.97
CA ALA A 220 -63.85 5.73 11.61
C ALA A 220 -64.29 7.21 11.64
N ARG A 221 -63.73 8.08 10.78
CA ARG A 221 -64.20 9.49 10.61
C ARG A 221 -64.53 9.88 9.17
N ARG A 222 -64.88 8.91 8.33
CA ARG A 222 -65.54 9.14 7.04
C ARG A 222 -66.58 8.05 6.77
N ARG A 223 -67.75 8.17 7.40
CA ARG A 223 -69.09 7.89 6.87
C ARG A 223 -70.09 7.75 8.04
N ARG A 224 -71.02 8.72 8.08
CA ARG A 224 -72.30 8.75 8.82
C ARG A 224 -72.22 8.99 10.32
#